data_AF-A0A4R4TU52-F1
#
_entry.id   AF-A0A4R4TU52-F1
#
_cell.length_a   1.000
_cell.length_b   1.000
_cell.length_c   1.000
_cell.angle_alpha   90.00
_cell.angle_beta   90.00
_cell.angle_gamma   90.00
#
_symmetry.space_group_name_H-M   'P 1'
#
loop_
_entity.id
_entity.type
_entity.pdbx_description
1 polymer ?
#
loop_
_entity_poly.entity_id
_entity_poly.type
_entity_poly.pdbx_seq_one_letter_code
_entity_poly.pdbx_strand_id
1 'polypeptide(L)' 'MGKGVHVQDLPGVGKRYDIDLGRPDQRISVIMRSGGVRDLYVFATASAEPTAVIELTEEQARKVSAVLSATFFES' A
#
# COMPACT_ATOMS: atom_id res chain seq x y z
N MET A 1 3.21 -15.59 -6.28
CA MET A 1 2.60 -14.24 -6.18
C MET A 1 3.58 -13.19 -5.67
N GLY A 2 4.90 -13.31 -5.96
CA GLY A 2 5.94 -12.47 -5.32
C GLY A 2 6.89 -11.77 -6.28
N LYS A 3 6.55 -11.67 -7.58
CA LYS A 3 7.29 -10.78 -8.49
C LYS A 3 6.68 -9.38 -8.37
N GLY A 4 7.51 -8.38 -8.11
CA GLY A 4 7.08 -6.98 -8.01
C GLY A 4 6.52 -6.55 -6.65
N VAL A 5 6.69 -7.34 -5.59
CA VAL A 5 6.44 -6.87 -4.21
C VAL A 5 7.70 -7.08 -3.37
N HIS A 6 8.26 -5.99 -2.85
CA HIS A 6 9.41 -6.00 -1.96
C HIS A 6 8.96 -5.75 -0.54
N VAL A 7 9.39 -6.60 0.39
CA VAL A 7 8.98 -6.53 1.80
C VAL A 7 10.18 -6.10 2.65
N GLN A 8 9.95 -5.14 3.53
CA GLN A 8 10.95 -4.65 4.49
C GLN A 8 10.35 -4.61 5.90
N ASP A 9 11.01 -5.25 6.86
CA ASP A 9 10.69 -5.08 8.28
C ASP A 9 11.15 -3.69 8.75
N LEU A 10 10.28 -3.00 9.50
CA LEU A 10 10.53 -1.69 10.09
C LEU A 10 10.49 -1.83 11.63
N PRO A 11 11.64 -1.99 12.31
CA PRO A 11 11.69 -2.18 13.75
C PRO A 11 10.93 -1.09 14.51
N GLY A 12 10.02 -1.50 15.40
CA GLY A 12 9.17 -0.59 16.18
C GLY A 12 7.98 0.02 15.43
N VAL A 13 7.86 -0.20 14.11
CA VAL A 13 6.77 0.35 13.29
C VAL A 13 5.88 -0.76 12.74
N GLY A 14 6.46 -1.75 12.04
CA GLY A 14 5.71 -2.81 11.37
C GLY A 14 6.42 -3.33 10.12
N LYS A 15 5.70 -3.50 9.01
CA LYS A 15 6.26 -3.96 7.72
C LYS A 15 5.89 -3.01 6.59
N ARG A 16 6.84 -2.72 5.71
CA ARG A 16 6.62 -2.01 4.44
C ARG A 16 6.54 -3.01 3.29
N TYR A 17 5.61 -2.77 2.38
CA TYR A 17 5.43 -3.49 1.12
C TYR A 17 5.53 -2.48 -0.02
N ASP A 18 6.58 -2.57 -0.82
CA ASP A 18 6.75 -1.74 -2.01
C ASP A 18 6.29 -2.56 -3.23
N ILE A 19 5.28 -2.05 -3.92
CA ILE A 19 4.59 -2.70 -5.04
C ILE A 19 5.00 -2.01 -6.34
N ASP A 20 5.66 -2.77 -7.21
CA ASP A 20 6.00 -2.39 -8.58
C ASP A 20 4.74 -2.39 -9.45
N LEU A 21 4.52 -1.30 -10.18
CA LEU A 21 3.37 -1.09 -11.06
C LEU A 21 3.69 -1.30 -12.54
N GLY A 22 4.87 -1.85 -12.86
CA GLY A 22 5.36 -2.08 -14.22
C GLY A 22 5.81 -0.81 -14.93
N ARG A 23 5.85 0.33 -14.22
CA ARG A 23 6.39 1.61 -14.70
C ARG A 23 7.55 2.02 -13.78
N PRO A 24 8.70 2.42 -14.34
CA PRO A 24 9.91 2.66 -13.55
C PRO A 24 9.80 3.84 -12.56
N ASP A 25 8.85 4.74 -12.80
CA ASP A 25 8.62 5.97 -12.04
C ASP A 25 7.36 5.90 -11.17
N GLN A 26 6.71 4.74 -11.06
CA GLN A 26 5.51 4.58 -10.26
C GLN A 26 5.62 3.40 -9.32
N ARG A 27 5.22 3.62 -8.07
CA ARG A 27 5.07 2.56 -7.08
C ARG A 27 4.01 2.91 -6.07
N ILE A 28 3.46 1.87 -5.46
CA ILE A 28 2.68 1.99 -4.24
C ILE A 28 3.48 1.39 -3.10
N SER A 29 3.62 2.13 -2.00
CA SER A 29 4.17 1.55 -0.76
C SER A 29 3.08 1.48 0.30
N VAL A 30 2.98 0.33 0.97
CA VAL A 30 2.05 0.13 2.09
C VAL A 30 2.86 -0.13 3.35
N ILE A 31 2.69 0.69 4.38
CA ILE A 31 3.21 0.39 5.73
C ILE A 31 2.06 -0.17 6.55
N MET A 32 2.17 -1.44 6.94
CA MET A 32 1.28 -2.02 7.94
C MET A 32 1.90 -1.80 9.32
N ARG A 33 1.34 -0.87 10.09
CA ARG A 33 1.78 -0.57 11.45
C ARG A 33 1.27 -1.63 12.43
N SER A 34 2.02 -1.85 13.51
CA SER A 34 1.65 -2.80 14.58
C SER A 34 0.30 -2.50 15.25
N GLY A 35 -0.17 -1.25 15.22
CA GLY A 35 -1.46 -0.81 15.76
C GLY A 35 -2.68 -1.03 14.85
N GLY A 36 -2.57 -1.79 13.75
CA GLY A 36 -3.71 -2.04 12.85
C GLY A 36 -4.03 -0.89 11.89
N VAL A 37 -3.16 0.11 11.80
CA VAL A 37 -3.24 1.20 10.82
C VAL A 37 -2.38 0.86 9.61
N ARG A 38 -2.86 1.23 8.42
CA ARG A 38 -2.12 1.09 7.16
C ARG A 38 -1.89 2.45 6.53
N ASP A 39 -0.65 2.77 6.20
CA ASP A 39 -0.34 3.95 5.40
C ASP A 39 -0.15 3.54 3.94
N LEU A 40 -0.90 4.17 3.05
CA LEU A 40 -0.77 4.03 1.61
C LEU A 40 -0.01 5.25 1.06
N TYR A 41 1.19 5.01 0.54
CA TYR A 41 2.01 6.00 -0.14
C TYR A 41 1.91 5.78 -1.65
N VAL A 42 1.56 6.84 -2.38
CA VAL A 42 1.48 6.83 -3.84
C VAL A 42 2.64 7.62 -4.40
N PHE A 43 3.47 6.99 -5.22
CA PHE A 43 4.53 7.64 -5.99
C PHE A 43 4.12 7.63 -7.46
N ALA A 44 3.74 8.79 -8.00
CA ALA A 44 3.34 8.94 -9.39
C ALA A 44 4.44 9.51 -10.30
N THR A 45 5.65 9.71 -9.74
CA THR A 45 6.83 10.23 -10.43
C THR A 45 8.08 9.57 -9.85
N ALA A 46 9.24 9.75 -10.50
CA ALA A 46 10.54 9.27 -10.02
C ALA A 46 11.04 9.99 -8.74
N SER A 47 10.24 10.89 -8.15
CA SER A 47 10.56 11.54 -6.88
C SER A 47 10.66 10.53 -5.73
N ALA A 48 11.59 10.80 -4.81
CA ALA A 48 11.67 10.08 -3.55
C ALA A 48 10.52 10.44 -2.59
N GLU A 49 9.83 11.56 -2.82
CA GLU A 49 8.67 11.99 -2.06
C GLU A 49 7.37 11.45 -2.67
N PRO A 50 6.42 10.97 -1.84
CA PRO A 50 5.13 10.50 -2.32
C PRO A 50 4.30 11.68 -2.83
N THR A 51 3.55 11.45 -3.90
CA THR A 51 2.53 12.38 -4.39
C THR A 51 1.35 12.47 -3.41
N ALA A 52 1.05 11.38 -2.72
CA ALA A 52 0.00 11.34 -1.70
C ALA A 52 0.30 10.30 -0.62
N VAL A 53 -0.20 10.57 0.59
CA VAL A 53 -0.21 9.62 1.71
C VAL A 53 -1.63 9.56 2.27
N ILE A 54 -2.16 8.36 2.42
CA ILE A 54 -3.49 8.12 3.00
C ILE A 54 -3.32 7.13 4.15
N GLU A 55 -3.77 7.52 5.33
CA GLU A 55 -3.89 6.62 6.48
C GLU A 55 -5.24 5.91 6.43
N LEU A 56 -5.24 4.59 6.58
CA LEU A 56 -6.41 3.73 6.56
C LEU A 56 -6.50 2.92 7.84
N THR A 57 -7.68 2.90 8.45
CA THR A 57 -8.01 1.86 9.43
C THR A 57 -8.07 0.49 8.75
N GLU A 58 -8.04 -0.57 9.55
CA GLU A 58 -8.21 -1.92 9.02
C GLU A 58 -9.50 -2.11 8.21
N GLU A 59 -10.61 -1.51 8.68
CA GLU A 59 -11.89 -1.59 7.99
C GLU A 59 -11.86 -0.86 6.65
N GLN A 60 -11.27 0.33 6.60
CA GLN A 60 -11.14 1.10 5.35
C GLN A 60 -10.22 0.39 4.35
N ALA A 61 -9.11 -0.18 4.82
CA ALA A 61 -8.21 -0.96 3.98
C ALA A 61 -8.89 -2.20 3.38
N ARG A 62 -9.75 -2.89 4.14
CA ARG A 62 -10.57 -3.99 3.63
C ARG A 62 -11.53 -3.55 2.53
N LYS A 63 -12.19 -2.39 2.69
CA LYS A 63 -13.08 -1.83 1.66
C LYS A 63 -12.33 -1.53 0.37
N VAL A 64 -11.19 -0.85 0.46
CA VAL A 64 -10.33 -0.55 -0.70
C VAL A 64 -9.87 -1.85 -1.38
N SER A 65 -9.40 -2.84 -0.61
CA SER A 65 -8.98 -4.14 -1.14
C SER A 65 -10.11 -4.85 -1.87
N ALA A 66 -11.33 -4.87 -1.32
CA ALA A 66 -12.47 -5.52 -1.94
C ALA A 66 -12.83 -4.88 -3.30
N VAL A 67 -12.73 -3.56 -3.41
CA VAL A 67 -12.92 -2.85 -4.68
C VAL A 67 -11.80 -3.19 -5.67
N LEU A 68 -10.53 -3.11 -5.25
CA LEU A 68 -9.38 -3.38 -6.11
C LEU A 68 -9.32 -4.83 -6.61
N SER A 69 -9.81 -5.78 -5.81
CA SER A 69 -9.84 -7.20 -6.14
C SER A 69 -11.15 -7.64 -6.82
N ALA A 70 -12.05 -6.70 -7.13
CA ALA A 70 -13.36 -6.97 -7.72
C ALA A 70 -14.19 -8.00 -6.92
N THR A 71 -14.05 -8.00 -5.60
CA THR A 71 -14.83 -8.85 -4.68
C THR A 71 -15.91 -8.06 -3.92
N PHE A 72 -16.06 -6.77 -4.21
CA PHE A 72 -17.15 -5.94 -3.70
C PHE A 72 -18.41 -6.15 -4.54
N PHE A 73 -19.55 -6.36 -3.88
CA PHE A 73 -20.86 -6.51 -4.52
C PHE A 73 -21.82 -5.50 -3.88
N GLU A 74 -22.48 -4.70 -4.72
CA GLU A 74 -23.59 -3.85 -4.29
C GLU A 74 -24.84 -4.70 -4.13
N SER A 75 -25.51 -4.56 -2.98
CA SER A 75 -26.80 -5.19 -2.69
C SER A 75 -27.96 -4.38 -3.24
#